data_AF-X1S586-F1
#
_entry.id   AF-X1S586-F1
#
_cell.length_a   1.000
_cell.length_b   1.000
_cell.length_c   1.000
_cell.angle_alpha   90.00
_cell.angle_beta   90.00
_cell.angle_gamma   90.00
#
_symmetry.space_group_name_H-M   'P 1'
#
loop_
_entity.id
_entity.type
_entity.pdbx_description
1 polymer ?
#
loop_
_entity_poly.entity_id
_entity_poly.type
_entity_poly.pdbx_seq_one_letter_code
_entity_poly.pdbx_strand_id
1 'polypeptide(L)'
;ILPEDKFTDRTRVFDKLSSWLDLKDFMNTVKNSYRKDMWQNQDRYLEIWTEKDALRSVINIITHRYDVGLQIARGQYPRTGIYETSLRYKAQSDKECFLYYVGDYDPSGLTIYNSIKERLIKFGVDVEIPGRIALTEEQIEKYKLPSDRAKKSDPNYKRFIEKTGSDRVVELDSLPPEILREIIEDCIRKNIDYKILGLVQGEERNEGTRLNKFIEKGI
;
A
#
# COMPACT_ATOMS: atom_id res chain seq x y z
N ILE A 1 19.66 0.99 24.86
CA ILE A 1 19.32 2.08 23.92
C ILE A 1 19.14 1.41 22.56
N LEU A 2 17.98 1.61 21.90
CA LEU A 2 17.77 1.07 20.54
C LEU A 2 18.67 1.82 19.55
N PRO A 3 19.21 1.16 18.52
CA PRO A 3 20.03 1.83 17.53
C PRO A 3 19.21 2.82 16.70
N GLU A 4 19.85 3.91 16.29
CA GLU A 4 19.24 5.10 15.70
C GLU A 4 18.49 4.79 14.40
N ASP A 5 18.92 3.78 13.65
CA ASP A 5 18.31 3.27 12.42
C ASP A 5 16.90 2.69 12.61
N LYS A 6 16.52 2.35 13.86
CA LYS A 6 15.19 1.84 14.20
C LYS A 6 14.16 2.94 14.42
N PHE A 7 14.57 4.21 14.47
CA PHE A 7 13.68 5.36 14.59
C PHE A 7 13.51 6.03 13.22
N THR A 8 12.53 5.58 12.44
CA THR A 8 12.20 6.23 11.16
C THR A 8 11.17 7.34 11.37
N ASP A 9 11.62 8.54 11.73
CA ASP A 9 10.80 9.76 11.73
C ASP A 9 10.90 10.45 10.36
N ARG A 10 9.96 10.13 9.46
CA ARG A 10 9.92 10.69 8.10
C ARG A 10 9.45 12.15 8.04
N THR A 11 9.14 12.80 9.18
CA THR A 11 8.89 14.25 9.21
C THR A 11 10.17 15.07 9.20
N ARG A 12 11.32 14.44 9.52
CA ARG A 12 12.66 15.03 9.40
C ARG A 12 13.17 14.87 7.97
N VAL A 13 12.55 15.58 7.04
CA VAL A 13 13.03 15.65 5.67
C VAL A 13 14.13 16.69 5.61
N PHE A 14 15.37 16.26 5.38
CA PHE A 14 16.43 17.16 4.97
C PHE A 14 16.16 17.54 3.51
N ASP A 15 15.44 18.64 3.32
CA ASP A 15 15.05 19.13 2.01
C ASP A 15 16.25 19.76 1.28
N LYS A 16 16.94 18.94 0.49
CA LYS A 16 18.04 19.34 -0.37
C LYS A 16 17.85 18.71 -1.74
N LEU A 17 18.13 19.47 -2.78
CA LEU A 17 18.19 18.94 -4.15
C LEU A 17 19.19 17.78 -4.25
N SER A 18 18.82 16.75 -5.01
CA SER A 18 19.75 15.69 -5.38
C SER A 18 20.91 16.28 -6.21
N SER A 19 22.14 16.04 -5.77
CA SER A 19 23.36 16.56 -6.41
C SER A 19 24.45 15.49 -6.32
N TRP A 20 25.21 15.30 -7.39
CA TRP A 20 26.27 14.29 -7.50
C TRP A 20 27.63 14.95 -7.71
N LEU A 21 28.71 14.26 -7.33
CA LEU A 21 30.07 14.77 -7.49
C LEU A 21 30.47 14.91 -8.96
N ASP A 22 30.12 13.90 -9.76
CA ASP A 22 30.41 13.82 -11.18
C ASP A 22 29.42 12.88 -11.87
N LEU A 23 29.63 12.64 -13.17
CA LEU A 23 28.81 11.72 -13.95
C LEU A 23 28.91 10.28 -13.44
N LYS A 24 30.06 9.85 -12.90
CA LYS A 24 30.26 8.48 -12.42
C LYS A 24 29.44 8.21 -11.16
N ASP A 25 29.42 9.17 -10.24
CA ASP A 25 28.57 9.14 -9.05
C ASP A 25 27.07 9.10 -9.41
N PHE A 26 26.66 9.90 -10.40
CA PHE A 26 25.30 9.83 -10.93
C PHE A 26 24.98 8.46 -11.56
N MET A 27 25.87 7.90 -12.38
CA MET A 27 25.65 6.59 -13.01
C MET A 27 25.58 5.45 -12.00
N ASN A 28 26.31 5.53 -10.87
CA ASN A 28 26.15 4.60 -9.76
C ASN A 28 24.74 4.66 -9.14
N THR A 29 24.16 5.86 -9.04
CA THR A 29 22.77 6.02 -8.60
C THR A 29 21.81 5.38 -9.59
N VAL A 30 21.98 5.62 -10.89
CA VAL A 30 21.16 5.01 -11.96
C VAL A 30 21.22 3.48 -11.89
N LYS A 31 22.43 2.92 -11.75
CA LYS A 31 22.66 1.47 -11.60
C LYS A 31 21.91 0.88 -10.40
N ASN A 32 22.03 1.49 -9.23
CA ASN A 32 21.46 0.94 -8.00
C ASN A 32 19.94 1.10 -7.92
N SER A 33 19.40 2.10 -8.61
CA SER A 33 17.96 2.42 -8.64
C SER A 33 17.18 1.67 -9.72
N TYR A 34 17.85 1.04 -10.69
CA TYR A 34 17.17 0.35 -11.77
C TYR A 34 16.36 -0.86 -11.27
N ARG A 35 15.06 -0.85 -11.55
CA ARG A 35 14.11 -1.95 -11.32
C ARG A 35 13.15 -2.01 -12.50
N LYS A 36 12.70 -3.20 -12.87
CA LYS A 36 11.55 -3.38 -13.77
C LYS A 36 10.27 -3.35 -12.95
N ASP A 37 9.22 -2.80 -13.55
CA ASP A 37 7.87 -2.90 -13.02
C ASP A 37 7.43 -4.38 -13.02
N MET A 38 7.19 -4.94 -11.82
CA MET A 38 6.82 -6.35 -11.67
C MET A 38 5.42 -6.65 -12.22
N TRP A 39 4.57 -5.64 -12.32
CA TRP A 39 3.17 -5.72 -12.71
C TRP A 39 2.95 -5.38 -14.18
N GLN A 40 3.96 -4.91 -14.90
CA GLN A 40 3.85 -4.48 -16.30
C GLN A 40 3.14 -5.51 -17.18
N ASN A 41 3.56 -6.78 -17.09
CA ASN A 41 3.06 -7.88 -17.92
C ASN A 41 2.05 -8.79 -17.18
N GLN A 42 1.66 -8.44 -15.96
CA GLN A 42 0.64 -9.19 -15.23
C GLN A 42 -0.74 -8.79 -15.75
N ASP A 43 -1.67 -9.75 -15.83
CA ASP A 43 -3.07 -9.48 -16.20
C ASP A 43 -3.82 -8.71 -15.11
N ARG A 44 -3.22 -8.58 -13.92
CA ARG A 44 -3.79 -7.92 -12.75
C ARG A 44 -2.99 -6.70 -12.35
N TYR A 45 -3.66 -5.76 -11.72
CA TYR A 45 -3.06 -4.60 -11.05
C TYR A 45 -3.68 -4.47 -9.67
N LEU A 46 -2.89 -4.16 -8.63
CA LEU A 46 -3.45 -3.87 -7.32
C LEU A 46 -2.74 -2.75 -6.58
N GLU A 47 -3.48 -2.11 -5.68
CA GLU A 47 -2.94 -1.20 -4.68
C GLU A 47 -3.40 -1.63 -3.26
N ILE A 48 -2.55 -1.39 -2.27
CA ILE A 48 -2.90 -1.48 -0.85
C ILE A 48 -3.19 -0.07 -0.33
N TRP A 49 -4.30 0.09 0.38
CA TRP A 49 -4.74 1.36 0.93
C TRP A 49 -4.85 1.29 2.45
N THR A 50 -4.44 2.34 3.14
CA THR A 50 -4.69 2.47 4.58
C THR A 50 -4.84 3.91 5.03
N GLU A 51 -5.60 4.16 6.09
CA GLU A 51 -5.65 5.47 6.73
C GLU A 51 -4.49 5.72 7.71
N LYS A 52 -3.85 4.64 8.20
CA LYS A 52 -2.85 4.70 9.27
C LYS A 52 -1.44 4.90 8.72
N ASP A 53 -1.02 6.15 8.64
CA ASP A 53 0.36 6.47 8.22
C ASP A 53 1.43 5.92 9.15
N ALA A 54 1.13 5.76 10.45
CA ALA A 54 2.04 5.17 11.42
C ALA A 54 2.46 3.73 11.06
N LEU A 55 1.62 3.01 10.30
CA LEU A 55 1.90 1.64 9.84
C LEU A 55 2.59 1.59 8.48
N ARG A 56 2.90 2.74 7.87
CA ARG A 56 3.57 2.80 6.56
C ARG A 56 4.86 2.00 6.53
N SER A 57 5.71 2.12 7.54
CA SER A 57 6.99 1.40 7.60
C SER A 57 6.80 -0.11 7.69
N VAL A 58 5.76 -0.56 8.40
CA VAL A 58 5.38 -1.98 8.52
C VAL A 58 4.89 -2.53 7.19
N ILE A 59 4.00 -1.79 6.52
CA ILE A 59 3.37 -2.23 5.26
C ILE A 59 4.37 -2.18 4.09
N ASN A 60 5.21 -1.13 4.03
CA ASN A 60 6.18 -0.96 2.95
C ASN A 60 7.20 -2.10 2.85
N ILE A 61 7.49 -2.81 3.95
CA ILE A 61 8.38 -3.99 3.92
C ILE A 61 7.85 -5.02 2.90
N ILE A 62 6.53 -5.20 2.84
CA ILE A 62 5.88 -6.15 1.94
C ILE A 62 5.56 -5.51 0.60
N THR A 63 4.96 -4.31 0.58
CA THR A 63 4.56 -3.70 -0.69
C THR A 63 5.76 -3.38 -1.58
N HIS A 64 6.89 -2.91 -1.02
CA HIS A 64 8.11 -2.73 -1.81
C HIS A 64 8.71 -4.04 -2.31
N ARG A 65 8.60 -5.14 -1.54
CA ARG A 65 9.13 -6.44 -1.96
C ARG A 65 8.47 -6.93 -3.25
N TYR A 66 7.18 -6.63 -3.43
CA TYR A 66 6.38 -7.06 -4.57
C TYR A 66 6.03 -5.92 -5.53
N ASP A 67 6.68 -4.76 -5.41
CA ASP A 67 6.44 -3.59 -6.25
C ASP A 67 4.96 -3.16 -6.32
N VAL A 68 4.26 -3.24 -5.18
CA VAL A 68 2.85 -2.85 -5.04
C VAL A 68 2.74 -1.44 -4.48
N GLY A 69 1.83 -0.63 -5.03
CA GLY A 69 1.56 0.71 -4.52
C GLY A 69 0.90 0.69 -3.15
N LEU A 70 1.41 1.51 -2.22
CA LEU A 70 0.75 1.83 -0.94
C LEU A 70 0.19 3.26 -0.95
N GLN A 71 -1.12 3.39 -0.89
CA GLN A 71 -1.77 4.69 -0.72
C GLN A 71 -2.16 4.91 0.74
N ILE A 72 -1.70 6.03 1.31
CA ILE A 72 -2.19 6.49 2.61
C ILE A 72 -3.37 7.44 2.40
N ALA A 73 -4.53 7.10 2.93
CA ALA A 73 -5.78 7.83 2.84
C ALA A 73 -6.21 8.34 4.23
N ARG A 74 -5.51 9.36 4.75
CA ARG A 74 -5.79 9.94 6.07
C ARG A 74 -7.13 10.69 6.05
N GLY A 75 -7.98 10.43 7.06
CA GLY A 75 -9.25 11.14 7.22
C GLY A 75 -10.12 11.10 5.95
N GLN A 76 -10.71 12.23 5.59
CA GLN A 76 -11.38 12.34 4.28
C GLN A 76 -10.35 12.51 3.17
N TYR A 77 -10.12 11.43 2.41
CA TYR A 77 -9.19 11.45 1.30
C TYR A 77 -9.59 12.53 0.26
N PRO A 78 -8.69 13.44 -0.17
CA PRO A 78 -9.07 14.61 -0.96
C PRO A 78 -9.59 14.24 -2.36
N ARG A 79 -10.39 15.13 -2.97
CA ARG A 79 -10.93 14.93 -4.33
C ARG A 79 -9.83 14.79 -5.37
N THR A 80 -8.76 15.58 -5.26
CA THR A 80 -7.59 15.50 -6.13
C THR A 80 -6.90 14.14 -6.03
N GLY A 81 -6.74 13.61 -4.82
CA GLY A 81 -6.20 12.25 -4.63
C GLY A 81 -7.06 11.15 -5.27
N ILE A 82 -8.39 11.25 -5.18
CA ILE A 82 -9.29 10.32 -5.90
C ILE A 82 -9.14 10.48 -7.43
N TYR A 83 -9.03 11.71 -7.93
CA TYR A 83 -8.83 11.96 -9.35
C TYR A 83 -7.52 11.37 -9.86
N GLU A 84 -6.41 11.62 -9.18
CA GLU A 84 -5.10 11.04 -9.51
C GLU A 84 -5.13 9.50 -9.47
N THR A 85 -5.76 8.94 -8.44
CA THR A 85 -6.00 7.50 -8.34
C THR A 85 -6.80 6.99 -9.54
N SER A 86 -7.87 7.70 -9.92
CA SER A 86 -8.69 7.29 -11.08
C SER A 86 -7.89 7.28 -12.38
N LEU A 87 -6.94 8.20 -12.55
CA LEU A 87 -6.05 8.21 -13.70
C LEU A 87 -5.10 7.01 -13.68
N ARG A 88 -4.54 6.65 -12.51
CA ARG A 88 -3.68 5.47 -12.37
C ARG A 88 -4.40 4.18 -12.75
N TYR A 89 -5.59 3.95 -12.21
CA TYR A 89 -6.38 2.75 -12.54
C TYR A 89 -6.84 2.75 -14.01
N LYS A 90 -7.26 3.89 -14.56
CA LYS A 90 -7.63 3.98 -15.99
C LYS A 90 -6.45 3.72 -16.93
N ALA A 91 -5.22 4.01 -16.50
CA ALA A 91 -4.02 3.65 -17.25
C ALA A 91 -3.74 2.13 -17.23
N GLN A 92 -4.44 1.36 -16.40
CA GLN A 92 -4.38 -0.10 -16.32
C GLN A 92 -5.69 -0.73 -16.84
N SER A 93 -6.39 -0.07 -17.78
CA SER A 93 -7.70 -0.51 -18.27
C SER A 93 -7.70 -1.87 -18.98
N ASP A 94 -6.52 -2.37 -19.34
CA ASP A 94 -6.27 -3.69 -19.91
C ASP A 94 -6.14 -4.80 -18.85
N LYS A 95 -6.18 -4.45 -17.56
CA LYS A 95 -5.96 -5.36 -16.43
C LYS A 95 -7.15 -5.45 -15.50
N GLU A 96 -7.30 -6.59 -14.83
CA GLU A 96 -8.19 -6.71 -13.68
C GLU A 96 -7.59 -5.95 -12.50
N CYS A 97 -8.26 -4.88 -12.08
CA CYS A 97 -7.76 -3.98 -11.06
C CYS A 97 -8.35 -4.27 -9.67
N PHE A 98 -7.52 -4.27 -8.63
CA PHE A 98 -7.94 -4.53 -7.25
C PHE A 98 -7.48 -3.44 -6.27
N LEU A 99 -8.36 -3.05 -5.36
CA LEU A 99 -8.02 -2.20 -4.21
C LEU A 99 -8.27 -2.97 -2.92
N TYR A 100 -7.20 -3.23 -2.18
CA TYR A 100 -7.28 -3.83 -0.85
C TYR A 100 -7.10 -2.78 0.22
N TYR A 101 -8.02 -2.73 1.19
CA TYR A 101 -8.00 -1.73 2.25
C TYR A 101 -7.67 -2.34 3.60
N VAL A 102 -6.76 -1.70 4.35
CA VAL A 102 -6.51 -1.95 5.77
C VAL A 102 -6.76 -0.70 6.62
N GLY A 103 -7.57 -0.79 7.66
CA GLY A 103 -7.88 0.34 8.55
C GLY A 103 -8.54 -0.09 9.85
N ASP A 104 -8.90 0.89 10.68
CA ASP A 104 -9.44 0.66 12.02
C ASP A 104 -10.84 0.05 11.95
N TYR A 105 -11.14 -0.85 12.89
CA TYR A 105 -12.49 -1.34 13.07
C TYR A 105 -13.24 -0.34 13.97
N ASP A 106 -13.64 0.79 13.40
CA ASP A 106 -14.39 1.83 14.10
C ASP A 106 -15.36 2.55 13.14
N PRO A 107 -16.22 3.47 13.63
CA PRO A 107 -17.13 4.22 12.77
C PRO A 107 -16.42 5.04 11.69
N SER A 108 -15.24 5.60 11.97
CA SER A 108 -14.52 6.49 11.07
C SER A 108 -13.81 5.73 9.94
N GLY A 109 -13.05 4.68 10.26
CA GLY A 109 -12.36 3.84 9.28
C GLY A 109 -13.34 3.16 8.31
N LEU A 110 -14.52 2.75 8.81
CA LEU A 110 -15.58 2.22 7.95
C LEU A 110 -16.15 3.27 6.99
N THR A 111 -16.34 4.49 7.47
CA THR A 111 -16.80 5.62 6.65
C THR A 111 -15.76 6.02 5.60
N ILE A 112 -14.47 6.01 5.94
CA ILE A 112 -13.38 6.33 5.01
C ILE A 112 -13.32 5.29 3.90
N TYR A 113 -13.34 4.00 4.24
CA TYR A 113 -13.41 2.90 3.27
C TYR A 113 -14.58 3.05 2.30
N ASN A 114 -15.81 3.28 2.82
CA ASN A 114 -16.99 3.45 1.97
C ASN A 114 -16.90 4.70 1.08
N SER A 115 -16.38 5.81 1.62
CA SER A 115 -16.17 7.07 0.87
C SER A 115 -15.23 6.87 -0.31
N ILE A 116 -14.10 6.18 -0.10
CA ILE A 116 -13.13 5.85 -1.17
C ILE A 116 -13.82 5.01 -2.26
N LYS A 117 -14.49 3.91 -1.87
CA LYS A 117 -15.19 3.03 -2.79
C LYS A 117 -16.22 3.78 -3.64
N GLU A 118 -17.14 4.50 -3.00
CA GLU A 118 -18.19 5.25 -3.70
C GLU A 118 -17.62 6.30 -4.65
N ARG A 119 -16.54 6.97 -4.26
CA ARG A 119 -15.95 8.05 -5.06
C ARG A 119 -15.15 7.50 -6.23
N LEU A 120 -14.41 6.41 -6.09
CA LEU A 120 -13.74 5.78 -7.23
C LEU A 120 -14.75 5.34 -8.29
N ILE A 121 -15.85 4.71 -7.89
CA ILE A 121 -16.94 4.32 -8.79
C ILE A 121 -17.53 5.56 -9.49
N LYS A 122 -17.80 6.66 -8.76
CA LYS A 122 -18.30 7.92 -9.35
C LYS A 122 -17.32 8.55 -10.36
N PHE A 123 -16.02 8.31 -10.22
CA PHE A 123 -15.01 8.73 -11.18
C PHE A 123 -14.87 7.78 -12.38
N GLY A 124 -15.68 6.72 -12.46
CA GLY A 124 -15.67 5.73 -13.53
C GLY A 124 -14.43 4.85 -13.49
N VAL A 125 -13.96 4.50 -12.29
CA VAL A 125 -12.88 3.54 -12.10
C VAL A 125 -13.48 2.14 -12.09
N ASP A 126 -13.00 1.28 -12.99
CA ASP A 126 -13.27 -0.15 -12.94
C ASP A 126 -12.24 -0.80 -12.01
N VAL A 127 -12.67 -1.10 -10.78
CA VAL A 127 -11.81 -1.67 -9.74
C VAL A 127 -12.63 -2.57 -8.84
N GLU A 128 -12.12 -3.78 -8.63
CA GLU A 128 -12.63 -4.69 -7.62
C GLU A 128 -12.17 -4.26 -6.23
N ILE A 129 -13.11 -4.15 -5.31
CA ILE A 129 -12.85 -3.86 -3.90
C ILE A 129 -13.44 -5.01 -3.09
N PRO A 130 -12.70 -6.13 -2.93
CA PRO A 130 -13.21 -7.35 -2.32
C PRO A 130 -13.61 -7.17 -0.85
N GLY A 131 -13.08 -6.13 -0.20
CA GLY A 131 -13.41 -5.79 1.16
C GLY A 131 -12.24 -5.16 1.90
N ARG A 132 -12.42 -5.04 3.22
CA ARG A 132 -11.34 -4.70 4.14
C ARG A 132 -10.61 -5.99 4.48
N ILE A 133 -9.30 -6.06 4.19
CA ILE A 133 -8.49 -7.25 4.51
C ILE A 133 -7.96 -7.21 5.94
N ALA A 134 -7.93 -6.02 6.55
CA ALA A 134 -7.73 -5.83 7.98
C ALA A 134 -8.36 -4.49 8.45
N LEU A 135 -8.86 -4.34 9.66
CA LEU A 135 -9.26 -5.40 10.58
C LEU A 135 -10.68 -5.90 10.26
N THR A 136 -10.86 -7.22 10.28
CA THR A 136 -12.18 -7.87 10.28
C THR A 136 -12.55 -8.33 11.69
N GLU A 137 -13.85 -8.56 11.93
CA GLU A 137 -14.32 -9.07 13.22
C GLU A 137 -13.74 -10.44 13.56
N GLU A 138 -13.63 -11.32 12.57
CA GLU A 138 -12.99 -12.64 12.72
C GLU A 138 -11.52 -12.52 13.16
N GLN A 139 -10.79 -11.54 12.63
CA GLN A 139 -9.40 -11.28 13.03
C GLN A 139 -9.32 -10.74 14.46
N ILE A 140 -10.25 -9.86 14.84
CA ILE A 140 -10.32 -9.31 16.21
C ILE A 140 -10.48 -10.44 17.23
N GLU A 141 -11.41 -11.38 16.97
CA GLU A 141 -11.63 -12.54 17.84
C GLU A 141 -10.43 -13.50 17.82
N LYS A 142 -9.94 -13.85 16.61
CA LYS A 142 -8.84 -14.81 16.43
C LYS A 142 -7.58 -14.37 17.18
N TYR A 143 -7.23 -13.09 17.09
CA TYR A 143 -6.01 -12.55 17.70
C TYR A 143 -6.24 -11.93 19.08
N LYS A 144 -7.48 -11.99 19.60
CA LYS A 144 -7.86 -11.43 20.91
C LYS A 144 -7.39 -9.98 21.08
N LEU A 145 -7.65 -9.17 20.06
CA LEU A 145 -7.15 -7.79 20.03
C LEU A 145 -7.81 -6.95 21.13
N PRO A 146 -7.07 -6.05 21.78
CA PRO A 146 -7.65 -5.11 22.72
C PRO A 146 -8.72 -4.27 22.02
N SER A 147 -9.82 -4.01 22.71
CA SER A 147 -10.96 -3.31 22.15
C SER A 147 -11.54 -2.29 23.11
N ASP A 148 -12.05 -1.21 22.55
CA ASP A 148 -12.79 -0.17 23.26
C ASP A 148 -14.25 -0.12 22.78
N ARG A 149 -15.01 0.85 23.30
CA ARG A 149 -16.36 1.17 22.84
C ARG A 149 -16.38 2.44 22.01
N ALA A 150 -17.10 2.40 20.90
CA ALA A 150 -17.37 3.55 20.06
C ALA A 150 -18.04 4.67 20.87
N LYS A 151 -17.61 5.91 20.65
CA LYS A 151 -18.23 7.07 21.27
C LYS A 151 -19.62 7.28 20.66
N LYS A 152 -20.66 7.31 21.50
CA LYS A 152 -22.06 7.58 21.06
C LYS A 152 -22.23 8.93 20.37
N SER A 153 -21.32 9.88 20.62
CA SER A 153 -21.28 11.19 19.98
C SER A 153 -20.69 11.17 18.55
N ASP A 154 -20.09 10.06 18.11
CA ASP A 154 -19.60 9.95 16.74
C ASP A 154 -20.79 10.01 15.77
N PRO A 155 -20.75 10.88 14.74
CA PRO A 155 -21.86 11.01 13.78
C PRO A 155 -22.15 9.71 13.01
N ASN A 156 -21.17 8.81 12.91
CA ASN A 156 -21.29 7.52 12.24
C ASN A 156 -21.66 6.38 13.19
N TYR A 157 -21.83 6.63 14.50
CA TYR A 157 -22.09 5.60 15.51
C TYR A 157 -23.27 4.70 15.15
N LYS A 158 -24.43 5.27 14.82
CA LYS A 158 -25.64 4.49 14.49
C LYS A 158 -25.41 3.54 13.31
N ARG A 159 -24.84 4.06 12.22
CA ARG A 159 -24.52 3.29 11.02
C ARG A 159 -23.50 2.18 11.31
N PHE A 160 -22.55 2.43 12.21
CA PHE A 160 -21.59 1.43 12.65
C PHE A 160 -22.26 0.29 13.40
N ILE A 161 -23.13 0.58 14.37
CA ILE A 161 -23.91 -0.43 15.11
C ILE A 161 -24.81 -1.23 14.18
N GLU A 162 -25.51 -0.58 13.26
CA GLU A 162 -26.37 -1.25 12.28
C GLU A 162 -25.60 -2.23 11.39
N LYS A 163 -24.35 -1.89 11.04
CA LYS A 163 -23.51 -2.71 10.15
C LYS A 163 -22.77 -3.83 10.87
N THR A 164 -22.37 -3.62 12.13
CA THR A 164 -21.50 -4.54 12.89
C THR A 164 -22.24 -5.30 14.00
N GLY A 165 -23.41 -4.82 14.41
CA GLY A 165 -24.15 -5.36 15.55
C GLY A 165 -23.54 -5.04 16.92
N SER A 166 -22.45 -4.26 17.00
CA SER A 166 -21.69 -4.02 18.23
C SER A 166 -21.07 -2.62 18.29
N ASP A 167 -20.92 -2.07 19.50
CA ASP A 167 -20.16 -0.82 19.73
C ASP A 167 -18.66 -1.06 19.88
N ARG A 168 -18.18 -2.29 19.66
CA ARG A 168 -16.76 -2.64 19.77
C ARG A 168 -15.92 -1.94 18.71
N VAL A 169 -14.86 -1.27 19.14
CA VAL A 169 -13.85 -0.67 18.26
C VAL A 169 -12.45 -1.21 18.52
N VAL A 170 -11.66 -1.34 17.46
CA VAL A 170 -10.28 -1.84 17.52
C VAL A 170 -9.40 -1.07 16.55
N GLU A 171 -8.26 -0.60 17.04
CA GLU A 171 -7.26 0.08 16.21
C GLU A 171 -6.40 -0.95 15.42
N LEU A 172 -6.08 -0.62 14.17
CA LEU A 172 -5.27 -1.47 13.29
C LEU A 172 -3.87 -1.75 13.86
N ASP A 173 -3.30 -0.81 14.61
CA ASP A 173 -1.98 -0.94 15.24
C ASP A 173 -1.96 -1.94 16.41
N SER A 174 -3.12 -2.34 16.91
CA SER A 174 -3.25 -3.41 17.90
C SER A 174 -2.98 -4.79 17.30
N LEU A 175 -3.06 -4.94 15.96
CA LEU A 175 -2.70 -6.18 15.29
C LEU A 175 -1.16 -6.33 15.25
N PRO A 176 -0.62 -7.51 15.62
CA PRO A 176 0.82 -7.72 15.56
C PRO A 176 1.40 -7.41 14.16
N PRO A 177 2.50 -6.63 14.06
CA PRO A 177 3.04 -6.19 12.78
C PRO A 177 3.38 -7.31 11.79
N GLU A 178 3.80 -8.49 12.29
CA GLU A 178 4.06 -9.66 11.44
C GLU A 178 2.77 -10.22 10.84
N ILE A 179 1.69 -10.29 11.62
CA ILE A 179 0.38 -10.76 11.14
C ILE A 179 -0.19 -9.81 10.08
N LEU A 180 -0.06 -8.49 10.27
CA LEU A 180 -0.46 -7.51 9.26
C LEU A 180 0.32 -7.72 7.95
N ARG A 181 1.62 -7.99 8.04
CA ARG A 181 2.46 -8.27 6.88
C ARG A 181 2.04 -9.55 6.17
N GLU A 182 1.79 -10.64 6.90
CA GLU A 182 1.29 -11.89 6.35
C GLU A 182 -0.03 -11.72 5.60
N ILE A 183 -1.01 -11.01 6.20
CA ILE A 183 -2.31 -10.73 5.55
C ILE A 183 -2.11 -9.99 4.22
N ILE A 184 -1.28 -8.96 4.20
CA ILE A 184 -1.01 -8.17 2.99
C ILE A 184 -0.25 -9.00 1.95
N GLU A 185 0.77 -9.74 2.39
CA GLU A 185 1.56 -10.62 1.51
C GLU A 185 0.68 -11.69 0.86
N ASP A 186 -0.21 -12.33 1.61
CA ASP A 186 -1.15 -13.31 1.07
C ASP A 186 -2.11 -12.70 0.05
N CYS A 187 -2.59 -11.48 0.28
CA CYS A 187 -3.43 -10.79 -0.71
C CYS A 187 -2.66 -10.49 -1.99
N ILE A 188 -1.42 -10.03 -1.89
CA ILE A 188 -0.57 -9.75 -3.06
C ILE A 188 -0.28 -11.04 -3.83
N ARG A 189 0.18 -12.08 -3.15
CA ARG A 189 0.60 -13.35 -3.76
C ARG A 189 -0.51 -14.06 -4.53
N LYS A 190 -1.76 -13.93 -4.09
CA LYS A 190 -2.94 -14.47 -4.80
C LYS A 190 -3.20 -13.83 -6.17
N ASN A 191 -2.57 -12.68 -6.45
CA ASN A 191 -2.74 -11.92 -7.67
C ASN A 191 -1.53 -11.95 -8.60
N ILE A 192 -0.51 -12.76 -8.28
CA ILE A 192 0.71 -12.88 -9.07
C ILE A 192 0.65 -14.14 -9.94
N ASP A 193 0.85 -13.98 -11.25
CA ASP A 193 1.34 -15.05 -12.10
C ASP A 193 2.86 -15.19 -11.90
N TYR A 194 3.26 -16.29 -11.26
CA TYR A 194 4.65 -16.56 -10.92
C TYR A 194 5.53 -16.88 -12.13
N LYS A 195 4.95 -17.36 -13.24
CA LYS A 195 5.69 -17.58 -14.48
C LYS A 195 6.06 -16.23 -15.09
N ILE A 196 5.11 -15.30 -15.17
CA ILE A 196 5.35 -13.93 -15.66
C ILE A 196 6.35 -13.21 -14.74
N LEU A 197 6.17 -13.31 -13.43
CA LEU A 197 7.11 -12.72 -12.47
C LEU A 197 8.54 -13.23 -12.67
N GLY A 198 8.71 -14.55 -12.85
CA GLY A 198 10.02 -15.15 -13.10
C GLY A 198 10.68 -14.64 -14.38
N LEU A 199 9.90 -14.40 -15.45
CA LEU A 199 10.38 -13.81 -16.70
C LEU A 199 10.85 -12.37 -16.49
N VAL A 200 10.03 -11.52 -15.86
CA VAL A 200 10.37 -10.11 -15.59
C VAL A 200 11.63 -9.99 -14.74
N GLN A 201 11.75 -10.82 -13.69
CA GLN A 201 12.97 -10.85 -12.86
C GLN A 201 14.20 -11.34 -13.63
N GLY A 202 14.03 -12.27 -14.58
CA GLY A 202 15.09 -12.71 -15.48
C GLY A 202 15.57 -11.58 -16.40
N GLU A 203 14.63 -10.85 -16.98
CA GLU A 203 14.91 -9.67 -17.81
C GLU A 203 15.61 -8.57 -17.02
N GLU A 204 15.12 -8.23 -15.83
CA GLU A 204 15.73 -7.21 -14.96
C GLU A 204 17.21 -7.52 -14.68
N ARG A 205 17.55 -8.79 -14.36
CA ARG A 205 18.94 -9.21 -14.14
C ARG A 205 19.79 -9.06 -15.39
N ASN A 206 19.25 -9.41 -16.56
CA ASN A 206 19.94 -9.28 -17.83
C ASN A 206 20.17 -7.81 -18.20
N GLU A 207 19.16 -6.97 -18.04
CA GLU A 207 19.21 -5.53 -18.30
C GLU A 207 20.15 -4.83 -17.32
N GLY A 208 20.12 -5.18 -16.03
CA GLY A 208 21.08 -4.68 -15.03
C GLY A 208 22.53 -5.06 -15.36
N THR A 209 22.77 -6.28 -15.88
CA THR A 209 24.10 -6.68 -16.35
C THR A 209 24.55 -5.87 -17.56
N ARG A 210 23.64 -5.58 -18.50
CA ARG A 210 23.92 -4.73 -19.67
C ARG A 210 24.19 -3.28 -19.26
N LEU A 211 23.40 -2.74 -18.33
CA LEU A 211 23.58 -1.41 -17.76
C LEU A 211 24.96 -1.27 -17.11
N ASN A 212 25.39 -2.27 -16.33
CA ASN A 212 26.74 -2.30 -15.75
C ASN A 212 27.84 -2.21 -16.81
N LYS A 213 27.75 -3.03 -17.86
CA LYS A 213 28.72 -3.01 -18.96
C LYS A 213 28.71 -1.70 -19.73
N PHE A 214 27.55 -1.07 -19.87
CA PHE A 214 27.43 0.23 -20.54
C PHE A 214 28.11 1.33 -19.73
N ILE A 215 27.89 1.36 -18.41
CA ILE A 215 28.51 2.32 -17.49
C ILE A 215 30.03 2.15 -17.48
N GLU A 216 30.54 0.91 -17.46
CA GLU A 216 31.99 0.63 -17.47
C GLU A 216 32.69 1.02 -18.78
N LYS A 217 31.95 1.11 -19.90
CA LYS A 217 32.51 1.49 -21.21
C LYS A 217 32.34 2.98 -21.54
N GLY A 218 31.35 3.64 -20.95
CA GLY A 218 30.97 5.02 -21.23
C GLY A 218 31.59 6.07 -20.31
N ILE A 219 32.38 5.63 -19.32
CA ILE A 219 33.17 6.45 -18.38
C ILE A 219 34.62 6.03 -18.53
#